data_AF-A0A0N0VFE7-F1
#
_entry.id   AF-A0A0N0VFE7-F1
#
_cell.length_a   1.000
_cell.length_b   1.000
_cell.length_c   1.000
_cell.angle_alpha   90.00
_cell.angle_beta   90.00
_cell.angle_gamma   90.00
#
_symmetry.space_group_name_H-M   'P 1'
#
loop_
_entity.id
_entity.type
_entity.pdbx_description
1 polymer ?
#
loop_
_entity_poly.entity_id
_entity_poly.type
_entity_poly.pdbx_seq_one_letter_code
_entity_poly.pdbx_strand_id
1 'polypeptide(L)'
;MLRRTLWCLVRQKHGQKAWSPNSTSGGAAPTNGVTAQEALQIAYRPMPPAQTVEYEEDFGPSMIIHREFISAKYRTRMASDISQLAYSDVELSRSRRQLADVMNRERRGVLVGAAGEEADRVLFNSDVDDTTREVKSARFLFNEQRMQFCDRFQTFFRERIERQKNQLDGSTASGQVDAGDDNHFYFSLMEACAVLHGCEAAEAREAYYRRFLGLNLDALEAEDEALRSRLVDAAAVEAQLAPSTSKGSEREQDRDALLAASCSGKRPQDGLGASQSAAVDSKSSTEVVQDIIGALPPLFPSSLAPSTAAETTTRSREEKEEESLRPSPTAPEVALAASASLPSSSESATTNSTAHLSDDIAPLYRAYLAHARGESPVGSYDTTTIGAHAEHAERRRWRSLMDKIAAEEYHNLTPTELEDAYILNQQLHTVKFFDLKVGDTVREIVQLLQRGSSSSADRDTPLETSPTHPERRM
;
A
#
# COMPACT_ATOMS: atom_id res chain seq x y z
N MET A 1 -6.58 -35.58 -51.50
CA MET A 1 -5.85 -35.14 -52.71
C MET A 1 -5.50 -33.66 -52.57
N LEU A 2 -4.23 -33.31 -52.40
CA LEU A 2 -3.78 -31.91 -52.31
C LEU A 2 -3.72 -31.29 -53.71
N ARG A 3 -4.72 -30.48 -54.09
CA ARG A 3 -4.63 -29.66 -55.31
C ARG A 3 -3.60 -28.57 -55.09
N ARG A 4 -2.48 -28.65 -55.82
CA ARG A 4 -1.53 -27.54 -55.98
C ARG A 4 -2.22 -26.39 -56.71
N THR A 5 -2.81 -25.45 -55.98
CA THR A 5 -3.23 -24.16 -56.53
C THR A 5 -1.99 -23.36 -56.89
N LEU A 6 -1.90 -22.92 -58.15
CA LEU A 6 -0.92 -21.93 -58.58
C LEU A 6 -1.14 -20.65 -57.78
N TRP A 7 -0.12 -20.21 -57.04
CA TRP A 7 -0.13 -18.91 -56.35
C TRP A 7 0.04 -17.79 -57.38
N CYS A 8 -1.05 -17.44 -58.07
CA CYS A 8 -1.12 -16.25 -58.90
C CYS A 8 -1.03 -15.02 -57.99
N LEU A 9 0.12 -14.35 -57.97
CA LEU A 9 0.32 -13.08 -57.27
C LEU A 9 -0.51 -11.98 -57.94
N VAL A 10 -1.73 -11.77 -57.44
CA VAL A 10 -2.59 -10.66 -57.86
C VAL A 10 -2.05 -9.37 -57.22
N ARG A 11 -1.64 -8.42 -58.05
CA ARG A 11 -1.22 -7.07 -57.62
C ARG A 11 -2.34 -6.06 -57.90
N GLN A 12 -2.74 -5.30 -56.90
CA GLN A 12 -3.65 -4.17 -57.09
C GLN A 12 -2.97 -3.05 -57.89
N LYS A 13 -3.66 -2.52 -58.89
CA LYS A 13 -3.25 -1.32 -59.64
C LYS A 13 -4.04 -0.11 -59.13
N HIS A 14 -3.35 1.00 -58.90
CA HIS A 14 -3.98 2.23 -58.41
C HIS A 14 -5.10 2.70 -59.36
N GLY A 15 -6.23 3.13 -58.80
CA GLY A 15 -7.42 3.54 -59.55
C GLY A 15 -8.23 2.41 -60.21
N GLN A 16 -7.80 1.15 -60.16
CA GLN A 16 -8.50 0.02 -60.77
C GLN A 16 -8.93 -1.00 -59.71
N LYS A 17 -10.21 -1.41 -59.74
CA LYS A 17 -10.80 -2.39 -58.83
C LYS A 17 -11.40 -3.54 -59.65
N ALA A 18 -11.15 -4.79 -59.24
CA ALA A 18 -11.92 -5.92 -59.73
C ALA A 18 -13.27 -5.95 -59.02
N TRP A 19 -14.36 -6.15 -59.75
CA TRP A 19 -15.68 -6.40 -59.17
C TRP A 19 -15.83 -7.89 -58.88
N SER A 20 -16.20 -8.24 -57.66
CA SER A 20 -16.47 -9.61 -57.22
C SER A 20 -17.98 -9.81 -57.02
N PRO A 21 -18.52 -11.01 -57.32
CA PRO A 21 -19.91 -11.33 -56.98
C PRO A 21 -20.09 -11.35 -55.46
N ASN A 22 -21.26 -10.91 -55.00
CA ASN A 22 -21.62 -10.96 -53.58
C ASN A 22 -22.08 -12.36 -53.18
N SER A 23 -21.80 -12.76 -51.93
CA SER A 23 -22.56 -13.83 -51.29
C SER A 23 -24.02 -13.41 -51.12
N THR A 24 -24.95 -14.31 -51.38
CA THR A 24 -26.39 -14.11 -51.15
C THR A 24 -26.80 -14.18 -49.67
N SER A 25 -25.87 -14.51 -48.76
CA SER A 25 -26.11 -14.71 -47.32
C SER A 25 -26.23 -13.41 -46.49
N GLY A 26 -26.92 -12.38 -46.99
CA GLY A 26 -27.17 -11.15 -46.24
C GLY A 26 -26.01 -10.13 -46.20
N GLY A 27 -25.04 -10.23 -47.12
CA GLY A 27 -23.93 -9.28 -47.24
C GLY A 27 -22.68 -9.68 -46.45
N ALA A 28 -21.81 -8.70 -46.14
CA ALA A 28 -20.53 -8.96 -45.47
C ALA A 28 -20.63 -9.12 -43.94
N ALA A 29 -21.71 -8.60 -43.33
CA ALA A 29 -22.05 -8.76 -41.93
C ALA A 29 -23.59 -8.80 -41.82
N PRO A 30 -24.20 -9.99 -41.61
CA PRO A 30 -25.66 -10.12 -41.59
C PRO A 30 -26.26 -9.48 -40.33
N THR A 31 -27.26 -8.64 -40.50
CA THR A 31 -27.96 -7.93 -39.40
C THR A 31 -28.79 -8.85 -38.51
N ASN A 32 -29.14 -10.04 -39.00
CA ASN A 32 -30.08 -10.95 -38.34
C ASN A 32 -29.37 -11.97 -37.42
N GLY A 33 -28.07 -11.81 -37.20
CA GLY A 33 -27.21 -12.75 -36.48
C GLY A 33 -26.41 -13.66 -37.40
N VAL A 34 -25.51 -14.45 -36.79
CA VAL A 34 -24.58 -15.38 -37.44
C VAL A 34 -24.74 -16.74 -36.78
N THR A 35 -24.76 -17.84 -37.55
CA THR A 35 -24.89 -19.19 -36.99
C THR A 35 -23.58 -19.66 -36.34
N ALA A 36 -23.64 -20.63 -35.43
CA ALA A 36 -22.44 -21.16 -34.76
C ALA A 36 -21.38 -21.70 -35.74
N GLN A 37 -21.79 -22.31 -36.86
CA GLN A 37 -20.86 -22.85 -37.87
C GLN A 37 -20.16 -21.74 -38.67
N GLU A 38 -20.85 -20.64 -38.95
CA GLU A 38 -20.27 -19.45 -39.59
C GLU A 38 -19.35 -18.72 -38.60
N ALA A 39 -19.79 -18.55 -37.36
CA ALA A 39 -19.00 -17.95 -36.27
C ALA A 39 -17.71 -18.73 -35.99
N LEU A 40 -17.73 -20.06 -36.11
CA LEU A 40 -16.54 -20.91 -35.97
C LEU A 40 -15.46 -20.58 -37.04
N GLN A 41 -15.87 -20.25 -38.27
CA GLN A 41 -14.95 -19.83 -39.33
C GLN A 41 -14.36 -18.42 -39.05
N ILE A 42 -15.11 -17.57 -38.34
CA ILE A 42 -14.64 -16.26 -37.89
C ILE A 42 -13.67 -16.41 -36.71
N ALA A 43 -13.98 -17.28 -35.75
CA ALA A 43 -13.12 -17.59 -34.61
C ALA A 43 -11.77 -18.19 -35.06
N TYR A 44 -11.81 -19.21 -35.92
CA TYR A 44 -10.63 -19.82 -36.53
C TYR A 44 -10.21 -19.13 -37.84
N ARG A 45 -10.26 -17.78 -37.86
CA ARG A 45 -9.71 -16.95 -38.95
C ARG A 45 -8.28 -17.39 -39.30
N PRO A 46 -7.91 -17.50 -40.59
CA PRO A 46 -6.57 -17.93 -41.01
C PRO A 46 -5.51 -16.85 -40.75
N MET A 47 -4.97 -16.86 -39.52
CA MET A 47 -3.84 -16.05 -39.10
C MET A 47 -2.51 -16.80 -39.34
N PRO A 48 -1.37 -16.12 -39.55
CA PRO A 48 -0.07 -16.78 -39.72
C PRO A 48 0.36 -17.53 -38.44
N PRO A 49 0.45 -18.87 -38.44
CA PRO A 49 0.61 -19.64 -37.21
C PRO A 49 1.92 -19.38 -36.48
N ALA A 50 3.01 -19.07 -37.18
CA ALA A 50 4.31 -18.73 -36.58
C ALA A 50 4.34 -17.41 -35.78
N GLN A 51 3.24 -16.65 -35.78
CA GLN A 51 3.07 -15.35 -35.09
C GLN A 51 1.72 -15.29 -34.34
N THR A 52 1.02 -16.42 -34.20
CA THR A 52 -0.28 -16.52 -33.54
C THR A 52 -0.14 -17.43 -32.32
N VAL A 53 -0.67 -16.99 -31.18
CA VAL A 53 -0.83 -17.81 -29.98
C VAL A 53 -2.31 -18.17 -29.87
N GLU A 54 -2.59 -19.44 -29.61
CA GLU A 54 -3.95 -19.97 -29.46
C GLU A 54 -4.04 -20.61 -28.07
N TYR A 55 -5.11 -20.32 -27.35
CA TYR A 55 -5.40 -20.81 -26.02
C TYR A 55 -6.89 -21.14 -25.91
N GLU A 56 -7.21 -22.22 -25.22
CA GLU A 56 -8.59 -22.64 -24.94
C GLU A 56 -8.71 -23.05 -23.48
N GLU A 57 -9.80 -22.63 -22.84
CA GLU A 57 -10.08 -22.92 -21.43
C GLU A 57 -11.52 -23.46 -21.32
N ASP A 58 -11.65 -24.66 -20.76
CA ASP A 58 -12.93 -25.34 -20.56
C ASP A 58 -13.38 -25.18 -19.10
N PHE A 59 -14.54 -24.57 -18.90
CA PHE A 59 -15.14 -24.34 -17.59
C PHE A 59 -16.25 -25.36 -17.26
N GLY A 60 -16.49 -26.35 -18.13
CA GLY A 60 -17.49 -27.40 -17.98
C GLY A 60 -18.70 -27.22 -18.91
N PRO A 61 -19.64 -26.29 -18.64
CA PRO A 61 -20.78 -26.05 -19.53
C PRO A 61 -20.44 -25.11 -20.70
N SER A 62 -19.28 -24.46 -20.67
CA SER A 62 -18.82 -23.53 -21.70
C SER A 62 -17.30 -23.51 -21.80
N MET A 63 -16.79 -23.39 -23.02
CA MET A 63 -15.36 -23.26 -23.33
C MET A 63 -15.11 -21.89 -23.97
N ILE A 64 -14.02 -21.23 -23.60
CA ILE A 64 -13.58 -19.95 -24.18
C ILE A 64 -12.35 -20.20 -25.06
N ILE A 65 -12.38 -19.65 -26.28
CA ILE A 65 -11.28 -19.73 -27.25
C ILE A 65 -10.65 -18.33 -27.37
N HIS A 66 -9.34 -18.23 -27.16
CA HIS A 66 -8.57 -17.00 -27.23
C HIS A 66 -7.46 -17.14 -28.27
N ARG A 67 -7.39 -16.23 -29.25
CA ARG A 67 -6.42 -16.28 -30.36
C ARG A 67 -5.84 -14.90 -30.61
N GLU A 68 -4.54 -14.74 -30.36
CA GLU A 68 -3.82 -13.48 -30.53
C GLU A 68 -2.78 -13.59 -31.63
N PHE A 69 -2.72 -12.59 -32.52
CA PHE A 69 -1.70 -12.49 -33.56
C PHE A 69 -0.94 -11.17 -33.44
N ILE A 70 0.38 -11.25 -33.28
CA ILE A 70 1.26 -10.08 -33.20
C ILE A 70 2.26 -10.13 -34.36
N SER A 71 2.09 -9.20 -35.30
CA SER A 71 2.93 -9.17 -36.51
C SER A 71 4.39 -8.84 -36.20
N ALA A 72 5.30 -9.67 -36.70
CA ALA A 72 6.75 -9.49 -36.55
C ALA A 72 7.27 -8.13 -37.05
N LYS A 73 6.56 -7.47 -37.97
CA LYS A 73 6.91 -6.13 -38.49
C LYS A 73 6.81 -5.03 -37.43
N TYR A 74 5.93 -5.19 -36.43
CA TYR A 74 5.60 -4.15 -35.46
C TYR A 74 6.10 -4.45 -34.04
N ARG A 75 6.57 -5.68 -33.78
CA ARG A 75 7.04 -6.18 -32.47
C ARG A 75 8.12 -5.30 -31.79
N THR A 76 8.92 -4.54 -32.55
CA THR A 76 9.95 -3.64 -32.02
C THR A 76 9.53 -2.16 -31.94
N ARG A 77 8.27 -1.85 -32.31
CA ARG A 77 7.73 -0.49 -32.37
C ARG A 77 6.41 -0.30 -31.62
N MET A 78 5.78 -1.39 -31.20
CA MET A 78 4.59 -1.36 -30.34
C MET A 78 5.03 -1.12 -28.89
N ALA A 79 4.23 -0.32 -28.17
CA ALA A 79 4.39 -0.16 -26.73
C ALA A 79 4.04 -1.48 -26.02
N SER A 80 4.68 -1.73 -24.87
CA SER A 80 4.36 -2.85 -23.97
C SER A 80 2.87 -2.98 -23.72
N ASP A 81 2.21 -1.85 -23.48
CA ASP A 81 0.82 -1.80 -23.04
C ASP A 81 -0.16 -2.22 -24.15
N ILE A 82 0.25 -2.10 -25.42
CA ILE A 82 -0.49 -2.52 -26.62
C ILE A 82 -0.17 -3.97 -26.99
N SER A 83 1.09 -4.40 -26.83
CA SER A 83 1.52 -5.77 -27.09
C SER A 83 2.24 -6.32 -25.86
N GLN A 84 1.48 -6.88 -24.93
CA GLN A 84 1.96 -7.36 -23.62
C GLN A 84 2.68 -8.71 -23.73
N LEU A 85 3.82 -8.67 -24.43
CA LEU A 85 4.73 -9.80 -24.60
C LEU A 85 5.63 -9.92 -23.36
N ALA A 86 5.28 -10.85 -22.46
CA ALA A 86 6.15 -11.28 -21.37
C ALA A 86 7.16 -12.33 -21.86
N TYR A 87 8.45 -12.12 -21.60
CA TYR A 87 9.53 -13.05 -21.93
C TYR A 87 10.13 -13.74 -20.70
N SER A 88 9.63 -13.39 -19.50
CA SER A 88 10.01 -13.97 -18.22
C SER A 88 8.79 -14.15 -17.31
N ASP A 89 8.88 -15.04 -16.33
CA ASP A 89 7.79 -15.27 -15.36
C ASP A 89 7.52 -14.05 -14.47
N VAL A 90 8.54 -13.21 -14.24
CA VAL A 90 8.42 -11.94 -13.50
C VAL A 90 7.60 -10.93 -14.32
N GLU A 91 7.87 -10.80 -15.62
CA GLU A 91 7.05 -9.98 -16.52
C GLU A 91 5.63 -10.55 -16.63
N LEU A 92 5.47 -11.87 -16.79
CA LEU A 92 4.17 -12.51 -16.93
C LEU A 92 3.29 -12.29 -15.70
N SER A 93 3.84 -12.51 -14.50
CA SER A 93 3.12 -12.28 -13.25
C SER A 93 2.80 -10.80 -13.01
N ARG A 94 3.71 -9.89 -13.35
CA ARG A 94 3.47 -8.44 -13.26
C ARG A 94 2.39 -7.97 -14.25
N SER A 95 2.48 -8.36 -15.53
CA SER A 95 1.51 -7.99 -16.57
C SER A 95 0.12 -8.55 -16.27
N ARG A 96 0.02 -9.79 -15.77
CA ARG A 96 -1.26 -10.37 -15.31
C ARG A 96 -1.90 -9.55 -14.19
N ARG A 97 -1.12 -9.11 -13.19
CA ARG A 97 -1.64 -8.20 -12.12
C ARG A 97 -2.09 -6.87 -12.70
N GLN A 98 -1.27 -6.23 -13.54
CA GLN A 98 -1.59 -4.95 -14.16
C GLN A 98 -2.87 -5.00 -15.00
N LEU A 99 -3.06 -6.04 -15.82
CA LEU A 99 -4.29 -6.26 -16.58
C LEU A 99 -5.49 -6.54 -15.68
N ALA A 100 -5.33 -7.38 -14.65
CA ALA A 100 -6.38 -7.64 -13.69
C ALA A 100 -6.82 -6.36 -12.97
N ASP A 101 -5.89 -5.49 -12.57
CA ASP A 101 -6.20 -4.20 -11.95
C ASP A 101 -6.96 -3.26 -12.90
N VAL A 102 -6.57 -3.19 -14.18
CA VAL A 102 -7.28 -2.39 -15.20
C VAL A 102 -8.69 -2.94 -15.42
N MET A 103 -8.83 -4.23 -15.73
CA MET A 103 -10.12 -4.90 -15.96
C MET A 103 -11.05 -4.78 -14.75
N ASN A 104 -10.54 -5.02 -13.53
CA ASN A 104 -11.32 -4.95 -12.31
C ASN A 104 -11.66 -3.49 -11.92
N ARG A 105 -10.87 -2.50 -12.36
CA ARG A 105 -11.21 -1.07 -12.22
C ARG A 105 -12.31 -0.67 -13.20
N GLU A 106 -12.23 -1.13 -14.45
CA GLU A 106 -13.25 -0.87 -15.47
C GLU A 106 -14.59 -1.50 -15.08
N ARG A 107 -14.61 -2.81 -14.78
CA ARG A 107 -15.84 -3.52 -14.35
C ARG A 107 -16.53 -2.82 -13.18
N ARG A 108 -15.78 -2.45 -12.13
CA ARG A 108 -16.36 -1.79 -10.94
C ARG A 108 -16.70 -0.32 -11.16
N GLY A 109 -15.94 0.39 -11.99
CA GLY A 109 -16.19 1.80 -12.31
C GLY A 109 -17.49 2.02 -13.09
N VAL A 110 -17.93 1.03 -13.88
CA VAL A 110 -19.21 1.07 -14.61
C VAL A 110 -20.40 1.10 -13.64
N LEU A 111 -20.34 0.33 -12.54
CA LEU A 111 -21.43 0.14 -11.57
C LEU A 111 -21.82 1.41 -10.80
N VAL A 112 -20.86 2.29 -10.54
CA VAL A 112 -21.07 3.60 -9.88
C VAL A 112 -21.01 4.77 -10.86
N GLY A 113 -20.89 4.46 -12.16
CA GLY A 113 -20.73 5.41 -13.25
C GLY A 113 -22.00 5.64 -14.06
N ALA A 114 -21.84 6.19 -15.26
CA ALA A 114 -22.95 6.61 -16.13
C ALA A 114 -23.86 5.47 -16.66
N ALA A 115 -23.54 4.20 -16.36
CA ALA A 115 -24.33 3.02 -16.72
C ALA A 115 -24.80 2.18 -15.51
N GLY A 116 -24.46 2.57 -14.27
CA GLY A 116 -24.96 1.94 -13.05
C GLY A 116 -26.39 2.37 -12.69
N GLU A 117 -26.97 1.83 -11.62
CA GLU A 117 -28.32 2.24 -11.17
C GLU A 117 -28.35 3.68 -10.65
N GLU A 118 -29.49 4.38 -10.79
CA GLU A 118 -29.59 5.79 -10.36
C GLU A 118 -29.40 5.95 -8.84
N ALA A 119 -29.85 4.99 -8.04
CA ALA A 119 -29.64 4.97 -6.60
C ALA A 119 -28.15 4.86 -6.20
N ASP A 120 -27.36 4.11 -6.97
CA ASP A 120 -25.94 3.88 -6.71
C ASP A 120 -25.04 5.05 -7.15
N ARG A 121 -25.54 5.99 -7.96
CA ARG A 121 -24.75 7.13 -8.45
C ARG A 121 -24.74 8.29 -7.44
N VAL A 122 -23.64 8.45 -6.73
CA VAL A 122 -23.40 9.64 -5.88
C VAL A 122 -22.37 10.57 -6.52
N LEU A 123 -22.81 11.78 -6.87
CA LEU A 123 -21.96 12.86 -7.38
C LEU A 123 -21.32 13.64 -6.22
N PHE A 124 -20.09 14.14 -6.43
CA PHE A 124 -19.41 15.04 -5.50
C PHE A 124 -19.33 16.42 -6.15
N ASN A 125 -19.90 17.44 -5.49
CA ASN A 125 -19.88 18.81 -5.97
C ASN A 125 -18.79 19.60 -5.23
N SER A 126 -17.89 20.21 -6.00
CA SER A 126 -16.86 21.11 -5.50
C SER A 126 -16.96 22.49 -6.13
N ASP A 127 -16.79 23.53 -5.30
CA ASP A 127 -16.65 24.93 -5.71
C ASP A 127 -15.47 25.53 -4.97
N VAL A 128 -14.59 26.22 -5.69
CA VAL A 128 -13.32 26.75 -5.17
C VAL A 128 -13.12 28.15 -5.73
N ASP A 129 -12.86 29.13 -4.87
CA ASP A 129 -12.64 30.50 -5.29
C ASP A 129 -11.30 30.66 -6.03
N ASP A 130 -11.31 31.29 -7.21
CA ASP A 130 -10.09 31.51 -7.99
C ASP A 130 -9.12 32.51 -7.34
N THR A 131 -9.62 33.39 -6.46
CA THR A 131 -8.81 34.44 -5.82
C THR A 131 -8.24 33.98 -4.48
N THR A 132 -9.09 33.53 -3.55
CA THR A 132 -8.67 33.08 -2.20
C THR A 132 -8.18 31.63 -2.18
N ARG A 133 -8.46 30.84 -3.24
CA ARG A 133 -8.30 29.36 -3.29
C ARG A 133 -9.13 28.60 -2.26
N GLU A 134 -10.07 29.27 -1.59
CA GLU A 134 -10.90 28.66 -0.57
C GLU A 134 -11.98 27.76 -1.19
N VAL A 135 -12.16 26.57 -0.60
CA VAL A 135 -13.15 25.59 -1.02
C VAL A 135 -14.52 25.96 -0.42
N LYS A 136 -15.35 26.67 -1.18
CA LYS A 136 -16.69 27.13 -0.77
C LYS A 136 -17.70 26.00 -0.60
N SER A 137 -17.54 24.93 -1.39
CA SER A 137 -18.38 23.75 -1.31
C SER A 137 -17.56 22.50 -1.61
N ALA A 138 -17.75 21.45 -0.81
CA ALA A 138 -17.15 20.14 -1.00
C ALA A 138 -18.07 19.10 -0.33
N ARG A 139 -19.11 18.70 -1.06
CA ARG A 139 -20.18 17.84 -0.53
C ARG A 139 -20.65 16.82 -1.57
N PHE A 140 -21.06 15.65 -1.11
CA PHE A 140 -21.83 14.75 -1.97
C PHE A 140 -23.24 15.29 -2.22
N LEU A 141 -23.78 15.00 -3.40
CA LEU A 141 -25.16 15.26 -3.76
C LEU A 141 -25.99 14.01 -3.41
N PHE A 142 -26.62 14.03 -2.25
CA PHE A 142 -27.45 12.94 -1.74
C PHE A 142 -28.90 13.07 -2.19
N ASN A 143 -29.53 11.90 -2.38
CA ASN A 143 -30.98 11.78 -2.49
C ASN A 143 -31.64 11.91 -1.10
N GLU A 144 -32.97 12.04 -1.06
CA GLU A 144 -33.71 12.24 0.18
C GLU A 144 -33.47 11.13 1.21
N GLN A 145 -33.42 9.87 0.79
CA GLN A 145 -33.16 8.71 1.68
C GLN A 145 -31.82 8.82 2.42
N ARG A 146 -30.75 9.22 1.71
CA ARG A 146 -29.43 9.42 2.30
C ARG A 146 -29.39 10.65 3.21
N MET A 147 -30.10 11.73 2.87
CA MET A 147 -30.25 12.89 3.76
C MET A 147 -30.98 12.53 5.06
N GLN A 148 -32.07 11.77 4.99
CA GLN A 148 -32.80 11.30 6.17
C GLN A 148 -31.92 10.41 7.07
N PHE A 149 -31.04 9.57 6.50
CA PHE A 149 -30.04 8.81 7.26
C PHE A 149 -29.06 9.74 8.00
N CYS A 150 -28.51 10.76 7.31
CA CYS A 150 -27.63 11.75 7.93
C CYS A 150 -28.32 12.50 9.09
N ASP A 151 -29.58 12.89 8.92
CA ASP A 151 -30.35 13.58 9.95
C ASP A 151 -30.60 12.69 11.19
N ARG A 152 -30.94 11.40 10.99
CA ARG A 152 -31.04 10.42 12.07
C ARG A 152 -29.73 10.26 12.83
N PHE A 153 -28.62 10.13 12.11
CA PHE A 153 -27.27 9.98 12.69
C PHE A 153 -26.88 11.21 13.51
N GLN A 154 -26.97 12.42 12.94
CA GLN A 154 -26.60 13.66 13.64
C GLN A 154 -27.50 13.95 14.85
N THR A 155 -28.79 13.61 14.77
CA THR A 155 -29.71 13.78 15.91
C THR A 155 -29.33 12.86 17.08
N PHE A 156 -29.05 11.58 16.80
CA PHE A 156 -28.60 10.64 17.83
C PHE A 156 -27.30 11.07 18.51
N PHE A 157 -26.27 11.46 17.74
CA PHE A 157 -24.98 11.85 18.31
C PHE A 157 -25.05 13.19 19.06
N ARG A 158 -25.82 14.18 18.59
CA ARG A 158 -26.10 15.41 19.34
C ARG A 158 -26.75 15.12 20.69
N GLU A 159 -27.87 14.40 20.70
CA GLU A 159 -28.55 14.04 21.96
C GLU A 159 -27.65 13.26 22.92
N ARG A 160 -26.83 12.32 22.41
CA ARG A 160 -25.92 11.52 23.24
C ARG A 160 -24.83 12.37 23.89
N ILE A 161 -24.23 13.29 23.14
CA ILE A 161 -23.16 14.17 23.62
C ILE A 161 -23.70 15.25 24.55
N GLU A 162 -24.86 15.84 24.26
CA GLU A 162 -25.55 16.77 25.16
C GLU A 162 -25.90 16.10 26.50
N ARG A 163 -26.42 14.87 26.48
CA ARG A 163 -26.69 14.09 27.72
C ARG A 163 -25.41 13.84 28.51
N GLN A 164 -24.29 13.50 27.87
CA GLN A 164 -23.00 13.30 28.55
C GLN A 164 -22.43 14.60 29.11
N LYS A 165 -22.51 15.71 28.37
CA LYS A 165 -22.09 17.04 28.82
C LYS A 165 -22.90 17.48 30.05
N ASN A 166 -24.22 17.36 30.00
CA ASN A 166 -25.11 17.67 31.13
C ASN A 166 -24.89 16.76 32.35
N GLN A 167 -24.33 15.55 32.18
CA GLN A 167 -23.94 14.67 33.28
C GLN A 167 -22.57 15.03 33.90
N LEU A 168 -21.63 15.58 33.13
CA LEU A 168 -20.33 16.04 33.64
C LEU A 168 -20.41 17.45 34.26
N ASP A 169 -21.08 18.39 33.59
CA ASP A 169 -21.19 19.81 34.00
C ASP A 169 -22.05 20.00 35.26
N GLY A 170 -22.69 18.94 35.77
CA GLY A 170 -23.39 18.94 37.05
C GLY A 170 -22.52 19.09 38.30
N SER A 171 -21.18 19.22 38.16
CA SER A 171 -20.24 19.28 39.29
C SER A 171 -19.30 20.51 39.34
N THR A 172 -19.10 21.26 38.25
CA THR A 172 -18.28 22.49 38.26
C THR A 172 -18.74 23.50 37.21
N ALA A 173 -18.69 24.79 37.57
CA ALA A 173 -19.24 25.89 36.80
C ALA A 173 -18.45 26.27 35.54
N SER A 174 -19.19 26.74 34.52
CA SER A 174 -18.76 27.76 33.55
C SER A 174 -17.41 27.52 32.85
N GLY A 175 -17.27 26.39 32.17
CA GLY A 175 -16.29 26.19 31.10
C GLY A 175 -16.99 26.15 29.75
N GLN A 176 -17.24 27.30 29.12
CA GLN A 176 -17.77 27.36 27.75
C GLN A 176 -16.69 26.88 26.77
N VAL A 177 -16.59 25.56 26.59
CA VAL A 177 -15.92 24.99 25.43
C VAL A 177 -16.80 25.28 24.23
N ASP A 178 -16.41 26.32 23.49
CA ASP A 178 -17.08 26.86 22.30
C ASP A 178 -16.90 25.92 21.09
N ALA A 179 -17.23 24.65 21.28
CA ALA A 179 -17.60 23.77 20.18
C ALA A 179 -18.98 24.24 19.70
N GLY A 180 -18.98 25.26 18.82
CA GLY A 180 -20.20 25.95 18.36
C GLY A 180 -21.32 25.01 17.90
N ASP A 181 -22.56 25.46 18.05
CA ASP A 181 -23.81 24.68 17.87
C ASP A 181 -23.95 23.96 16.51
N ASP A 182 -23.16 24.35 15.51
CA ASP A 182 -23.18 23.79 14.15
C ASP A 182 -22.22 22.60 13.92
N ASN A 183 -21.51 22.12 14.95
CA ASN A 183 -20.54 21.02 14.79
C ASN A 183 -21.19 19.66 14.49
N HIS A 184 -21.06 19.19 13.25
CA HIS A 184 -21.46 17.85 12.85
C HIS A 184 -20.52 16.76 13.40
N PHE A 185 -21.04 15.87 14.24
CA PHE A 185 -20.25 14.78 14.82
C PHE A 185 -19.97 13.68 13.80
N TYR A 186 -18.73 13.18 13.76
CA TYR A 186 -18.25 12.14 12.84
C TYR A 186 -18.66 12.35 11.37
N PHE A 187 -18.68 13.62 10.91
CA PHE A 187 -19.29 14.01 9.63
C PHE A 187 -18.81 13.21 8.43
N SER A 188 -17.50 12.98 8.27
CA SER A 188 -16.95 12.30 7.09
C SER A 188 -17.17 10.78 7.14
N LEU A 189 -17.24 10.20 8.34
CA LEU A 189 -17.64 8.81 8.54
C LEU A 189 -19.13 8.61 8.23
N MET A 190 -20.01 9.48 8.75
CA MET A 190 -21.43 9.50 8.42
C MET A 190 -21.66 9.66 6.91
N GLU A 191 -20.98 10.62 6.29
CA GLU A 191 -21.08 10.91 4.85
C GLU A 191 -20.70 9.69 3.99
N ALA A 192 -19.61 8.98 4.34
CA ALA A 192 -19.22 7.73 3.69
C ALA A 192 -20.25 6.60 3.93
N CYS A 193 -20.77 6.46 5.14
CA CYS A 193 -21.79 5.45 5.46
C CYS A 193 -23.14 5.73 4.79
N ALA A 194 -23.51 7.01 4.60
CA ALA A 194 -24.71 7.41 3.88
C ALA A 194 -24.65 7.02 2.40
N VAL A 195 -23.48 7.18 1.75
CA VAL A 195 -23.24 6.66 0.40
C VAL A 195 -23.60 5.17 0.33
N LEU A 196 -23.03 4.38 1.25
CA LEU A 196 -23.17 2.91 1.31
C LEU A 196 -24.59 2.44 1.66
N HIS A 197 -25.25 3.08 2.63
CA HIS A 197 -26.63 2.79 3.03
C HIS A 197 -27.61 2.95 1.86
N GLY A 198 -27.47 4.02 1.07
CA GLY A 198 -28.36 4.28 -0.07
C GLY A 198 -28.01 3.54 -1.37
N CYS A 199 -27.11 2.56 -1.35
CA CYS A 199 -26.79 1.74 -2.52
C CYS A 199 -27.67 0.48 -2.57
N GLU A 200 -28.21 0.15 -3.74
CA GLU A 200 -29.02 -1.05 -3.97
C GLU A 200 -28.15 -2.26 -4.36
N ALA A 201 -27.16 -2.08 -5.24
CA ALA A 201 -26.29 -3.17 -5.67
C ALA A 201 -25.16 -3.45 -4.67
N ALA A 202 -24.98 -4.72 -4.30
CA ALA A 202 -23.83 -5.14 -3.48
C ALA A 202 -22.48 -4.87 -4.18
N GLU A 203 -22.38 -5.09 -5.49
CA GLU A 203 -21.15 -4.79 -6.25
C GLU A 203 -20.82 -3.29 -6.29
N ALA A 204 -21.84 -2.40 -6.26
CA ALA A 204 -21.64 -0.95 -6.18
C ALA A 204 -21.16 -0.51 -4.77
N ARG A 205 -21.69 -1.13 -3.70
CA ARG A 205 -21.18 -0.92 -2.33
C ARG A 205 -19.69 -1.28 -2.23
N GLU A 206 -19.26 -2.40 -2.80
CA GLU A 206 -17.84 -2.79 -2.84
C GLU A 206 -16.98 -1.80 -3.65
N ALA A 207 -17.51 -1.21 -4.73
CA ALA A 207 -16.81 -0.15 -5.44
C ALA A 207 -16.62 1.12 -4.57
N TYR A 208 -17.59 1.47 -3.74
CA TYR A 208 -17.45 2.57 -2.76
C TYR A 208 -16.52 2.22 -1.60
N TYR A 209 -16.60 1.01 -1.03
CA TYR A 209 -15.62 0.55 -0.03
C TYR A 209 -14.18 0.58 -0.57
N ARG A 210 -13.97 0.29 -1.87
CA ARG A 210 -12.65 0.44 -2.50
C ARG A 210 -12.18 1.89 -2.54
N ARG A 211 -13.09 2.86 -2.72
CA ARG A 211 -12.78 4.31 -2.69
C ARG A 211 -12.55 4.82 -1.27
N PHE A 212 -13.24 4.26 -0.27
CA PHE A 212 -13.08 4.57 1.14
C PHE A 212 -11.96 3.72 1.76
N LEU A 213 -10.71 4.18 1.61
CA LEU A 213 -9.50 3.56 2.20
C LEU A 213 -9.19 2.13 1.71
N GLY A 214 -9.81 1.67 0.62
CA GLY A 214 -9.58 0.34 0.07
C GLY A 214 -10.17 -0.77 0.94
N LEU A 215 -11.26 -0.52 1.66
CA LEU A 215 -11.89 -1.46 2.58
C LEU A 215 -12.79 -2.51 1.87
N ASN A 216 -12.70 -2.65 0.54
CA ASN A 216 -13.50 -3.65 -0.18
C ASN A 216 -13.06 -5.09 0.15
N LEU A 217 -13.98 -6.05 0.06
CA LEU A 217 -13.74 -7.45 0.44
C LEU A 217 -12.54 -8.05 -0.29
N ASP A 218 -12.42 -7.93 -1.62
CA ASP A 218 -11.26 -8.45 -2.36
C ASP A 218 -9.90 -7.93 -1.85
N ALA A 219 -9.85 -6.70 -1.29
CA ALA A 219 -8.62 -6.12 -0.77
C ALA A 219 -8.28 -6.71 0.60
N LEU A 220 -9.28 -6.82 1.48
CA LEU A 220 -9.12 -7.46 2.79
C LEU A 220 -8.83 -8.97 2.66
N GLU A 221 -9.40 -9.65 1.67
CA GLU A 221 -9.09 -11.06 1.37
C GLU A 221 -7.67 -11.23 0.80
N ALA A 222 -7.20 -10.31 -0.05
CA ALA A 222 -5.82 -10.31 -0.54
C ALA A 222 -4.79 -10.03 0.58
N GLU A 223 -5.12 -9.12 1.50
CA GLU A 223 -4.33 -8.88 2.71
C GLU A 223 -4.28 -10.13 3.62
N ASP A 224 -5.42 -10.79 3.84
CA ASP A 224 -5.53 -12.01 4.64
C ASP A 224 -4.78 -13.20 4.03
N GLU A 225 -4.85 -13.38 2.70
CA GLU A 225 -4.04 -14.37 1.98
C GLU A 225 -2.53 -14.08 2.12
N ALA A 226 -2.14 -12.81 2.05
CA ALA A 226 -0.76 -12.40 2.27
C ALA A 226 -0.30 -12.67 3.71
N LEU A 227 -1.16 -12.48 4.72
CA LEU A 227 -0.86 -12.83 6.11
C LEU A 227 -0.79 -14.35 6.31
N ARG A 228 -1.72 -15.13 5.75
CA ARG A 228 -1.68 -16.60 5.81
C ARG A 228 -0.42 -17.17 5.15
N SER A 229 0.03 -16.58 4.04
CA SER A 229 1.32 -16.91 3.42
C SER A 229 2.51 -16.61 4.36
N ARG A 230 2.48 -15.49 5.10
CA ARG A 230 3.53 -15.16 6.10
C ARG A 230 3.54 -16.12 7.28
N LEU A 231 2.39 -16.59 7.76
CA LEU A 231 2.30 -17.61 8.82
C LEU A 231 2.95 -18.93 8.38
N VAL A 232 2.73 -19.34 7.13
CA VAL A 232 3.39 -20.53 6.54
C VAL A 232 4.91 -20.32 6.44
N ASP A 233 5.34 -19.11 6.03
CA ASP A 233 6.75 -18.75 5.97
C ASP A 233 7.41 -18.70 7.35
N ALA A 234 6.72 -18.19 8.38
CA ALA A 234 7.17 -18.17 9.76
C ALA A 234 7.41 -19.59 10.29
N ALA A 235 6.41 -20.46 10.17
CA ALA A 235 6.53 -21.87 10.56
C ALA A 235 7.66 -22.59 9.78
N ALA A 236 7.84 -22.26 8.50
CA ALA A 236 8.92 -22.81 7.68
C ALA A 236 10.31 -22.32 8.13
N VAL A 237 10.45 -21.06 8.55
CA VAL A 237 11.70 -20.49 9.10
C VAL A 237 11.99 -21.07 10.48
N GLU A 238 11.00 -21.15 11.37
CA GLU A 238 11.15 -21.76 12.70
C GLU A 238 11.57 -23.22 12.61
N ALA A 239 10.96 -24.01 11.71
CA ALA A 239 11.37 -25.39 11.47
C ALA A 239 12.81 -25.54 10.95
N GLN A 240 13.38 -24.50 10.33
CA GLN A 240 14.77 -24.47 9.84
C GLN A 240 15.77 -23.95 10.89
N LEU A 241 15.31 -23.18 11.87
CA LEU A 241 16.12 -22.65 12.98
C LEU A 241 16.05 -23.52 14.23
N ALA A 242 15.02 -24.36 14.36
CA ALA A 242 14.92 -25.38 15.39
C ALA A 242 16.19 -26.27 15.37
N PRO A 243 16.88 -26.44 16.51
CA PRO A 243 18.15 -27.14 16.54
C PRO A 243 17.97 -28.60 16.14
N SER A 244 18.78 -29.07 15.19
CA SER A 244 18.74 -30.41 14.59
C SER A 244 19.26 -31.50 15.54
N THR A 245 18.60 -31.67 16.68
CA THR A 245 18.98 -32.51 17.84
C THR A 245 18.92 -34.03 17.61
N SER A 246 18.92 -34.53 16.36
CA SER A 246 18.70 -35.96 16.08
C SER A 246 19.50 -36.61 14.94
N LYS A 247 20.36 -35.91 14.18
CA LYS A 247 21.10 -36.51 13.04
C LYS A 247 22.57 -36.06 12.88
N GLY A 248 23.30 -35.95 13.99
CA GLY A 248 24.72 -35.57 14.04
C GLY A 248 25.66 -36.72 14.43
N SER A 249 25.66 -37.86 13.72
CA SER A 249 26.63 -38.95 13.97
C SER A 249 27.17 -39.66 12.71
N GLU A 250 26.65 -39.38 11.51
CA GLU A 250 27.04 -40.12 10.28
C GLU A 250 27.58 -39.22 9.16
N ARG A 251 27.48 -37.88 9.27
CA ARG A 251 27.88 -36.94 8.19
C ARG A 251 29.25 -36.28 8.36
N GLU A 252 29.94 -36.47 9.46
CA GLU A 252 31.31 -35.93 9.62
C GLU A 252 32.36 -36.79 8.89
N GLN A 253 32.17 -38.11 8.80
CA GLN A 253 33.15 -39.01 8.15
C GLN A 253 33.26 -38.81 6.62
N ASP A 254 32.16 -38.50 5.93
CA ASP A 254 32.18 -38.20 4.49
C ASP A 254 32.86 -36.86 4.16
N ARG A 255 32.86 -35.90 5.11
CA ARG A 255 33.39 -34.56 4.87
C ARG A 255 34.93 -34.53 4.88
N ASP A 256 35.53 -35.32 5.76
CA ASP A 256 37.00 -35.51 5.81
C ASP A 256 37.51 -36.34 4.62
N ALA A 257 36.74 -37.34 4.16
CA ALA A 257 37.10 -38.14 2.99
C ALA A 257 37.20 -37.29 1.70
N LEU A 258 36.32 -36.28 1.55
CA LEU A 258 36.28 -35.40 0.38
C LEU A 258 37.43 -34.36 0.36
N LEU A 259 37.84 -33.89 1.55
CA LEU A 259 39.01 -33.01 1.70
C LEU A 259 40.34 -33.76 1.48
N ALA A 260 40.43 -35.03 1.89
CA ALA A 260 41.61 -35.86 1.63
C ALA A 260 41.86 -36.14 0.14
N ALA A 261 40.79 -36.27 -0.67
CA ALA A 261 40.90 -36.57 -2.10
C ALA A 261 41.49 -35.40 -2.93
N SER A 262 41.21 -34.15 -2.55
CA SER A 262 41.58 -32.95 -3.33
C SER A 262 43.08 -32.60 -3.30
N CYS A 263 43.88 -33.23 -2.43
CA CYS A 263 45.29 -32.86 -2.21
C CYS A 263 46.32 -33.77 -2.92
N SER A 264 45.91 -34.69 -3.81
CA SER A 264 46.81 -35.70 -4.42
C SER A 264 47.22 -35.44 -5.89
N GLY A 265 47.22 -34.17 -6.33
CA GLY A 265 47.66 -33.77 -7.68
C GLY A 265 49.18 -33.62 -7.85
N LYS A 266 49.90 -34.71 -8.16
CA LYS A 266 51.35 -34.64 -8.48
C LYS A 266 51.63 -33.96 -9.83
N ARG A 267 52.48 -32.92 -9.83
CA ARG A 267 53.41 -32.61 -10.94
C ARG A 267 54.71 -31.96 -10.43
N PRO A 268 55.86 -32.11 -11.11
CA PRO A 268 57.17 -31.69 -10.61
C PRO A 268 57.67 -30.37 -11.23
N GLN A 269 58.38 -29.54 -10.45
CA GLN A 269 59.74 -29.05 -10.77
C GLN A 269 60.33 -28.15 -9.66
N ASP A 270 61.58 -28.47 -9.29
CA ASP A 270 62.71 -27.63 -8.87
C ASP A 270 62.51 -26.17 -8.39
N GLY A 271 63.11 -25.83 -7.24
CA GLY A 271 63.32 -24.43 -6.84
C GLY A 271 63.71 -24.21 -5.37
N LEU A 272 65.01 -24.11 -5.09
CA LEU A 272 65.61 -23.82 -3.78
C LEU A 272 65.04 -22.56 -3.09
N GLY A 273 64.76 -22.64 -1.78
CA GLY A 273 64.48 -21.50 -0.90
C GLY A 273 64.25 -21.95 0.55
N ALA A 274 64.90 -21.32 1.52
CA ALA A 274 65.02 -21.82 2.90
C ALA A 274 64.24 -20.98 3.94
N SER A 275 63.81 -21.65 5.02
CA SER A 275 63.48 -21.07 6.35
C SER A 275 62.26 -20.12 6.40
N GLN A 276 61.26 -20.27 7.29
CA GLN A 276 61.35 -20.45 8.74
C GLN A 276 60.06 -21.06 9.32
N SER A 277 60.16 -21.63 10.52
CA SER A 277 59.03 -22.12 11.31
C SER A 277 58.32 -20.99 12.08
N ALA A 278 56.99 -20.95 12.00
CA ALA A 278 56.14 -20.34 13.03
C ALA A 278 54.96 -21.28 13.30
N ALA A 279 54.77 -21.67 14.55
CA ALA A 279 53.59 -22.43 14.95
C ALA A 279 52.36 -21.51 14.85
N VAL A 280 51.31 -21.98 14.17
CA VAL A 280 50.01 -21.31 14.13
C VAL A 280 49.09 -22.11 15.02
N ASP A 281 48.71 -21.54 16.17
CA ASP A 281 47.68 -22.11 17.03
C ASP A 281 46.36 -22.18 16.26
N SER A 282 45.82 -23.39 16.13
CA SER A 282 44.55 -23.65 15.49
C SER A 282 43.39 -23.22 16.39
N LYS A 283 43.10 -21.91 16.42
CA LYS A 283 41.85 -21.38 17.00
C LYS A 283 40.64 -22.11 16.39
N SER A 284 39.69 -22.48 17.23
CA SER A 284 38.45 -23.14 16.80
C SER A 284 37.60 -22.19 15.95
N SER A 285 36.84 -22.73 14.99
CA SER A 285 35.96 -21.90 14.14
C SER A 285 34.93 -21.10 14.95
N THR A 286 34.54 -21.61 16.12
CA THR A 286 33.68 -20.94 17.10
C THR A 286 34.32 -19.69 17.72
N GLU A 287 35.63 -19.72 18.02
CA GLU A 287 36.34 -18.53 18.52
C GLU A 287 36.48 -17.47 17.42
N VAL A 288 36.72 -17.88 16.17
CA VAL A 288 36.77 -16.92 15.04
C VAL A 288 35.42 -16.25 14.81
N VAL A 289 34.31 -16.97 14.97
CA VAL A 289 32.96 -16.39 14.89
C VAL A 289 32.68 -15.46 16.08
N GLN A 290 33.13 -15.79 17.29
CA GLN A 290 33.01 -14.89 18.45
C GLN A 290 33.88 -13.63 18.34
N ASP A 291 35.11 -13.74 17.83
CA ASP A 291 35.98 -12.61 17.51
C ASP A 291 35.32 -11.70 16.44
N ILE A 292 34.63 -12.26 15.44
CA ILE A 292 33.87 -11.49 14.43
C ILE A 292 32.63 -10.81 15.04
N ILE A 293 31.86 -11.50 15.88
CA ILE A 293 30.68 -10.93 16.56
C ILE A 293 31.11 -9.80 17.51
N GLY A 294 32.24 -9.95 18.21
CA GLY A 294 32.81 -8.91 19.08
C GLY A 294 33.44 -7.74 18.34
N ALA A 295 33.79 -7.91 17.05
CA ALA A 295 34.35 -6.85 16.21
C ALA A 295 33.29 -5.99 15.48
N LEU A 296 32.01 -6.37 15.54
CA LEU A 296 30.91 -5.55 15.00
C LEU A 296 30.66 -4.34 15.93
N PRO A 297 30.55 -3.11 15.40
CA PRO A 297 30.15 -1.97 16.21
C PRO A 297 28.72 -2.18 16.74
N PRO A 298 28.40 -1.77 17.98
CA PRO A 298 27.08 -1.96 18.55
C PRO A 298 26.03 -1.21 17.73
N LEU A 299 25.13 -1.96 17.09
CA LEU A 299 24.11 -1.44 16.15
C LEU A 299 22.98 -0.65 16.84
N PHE A 300 23.03 -0.51 18.17
CA PHE A 300 22.12 0.32 18.95
C PHE A 300 22.92 1.07 20.03
N PRO A 301 22.74 2.39 20.19
CA PRO A 301 23.29 3.11 21.33
C PRO A 301 22.52 2.72 22.59
N SER A 302 23.18 2.01 23.51
CA SER A 302 22.63 1.73 24.84
C SER A 302 22.43 3.04 25.60
N SER A 303 21.18 3.48 25.69
CA SER A 303 20.74 4.48 26.67
C SER A 303 20.83 3.89 28.08
N LEU A 304 21.02 4.76 29.10
CA LEU A 304 21.36 4.47 30.52
C LEU A 304 22.88 4.25 30.74
N ALA A 305 23.58 5.00 31.61
CA ALA A 305 23.15 6.10 32.50
C ALA A 305 24.32 7.10 32.81
N PRO A 306 24.47 7.75 33.98
CA PRO A 306 24.56 9.22 34.03
C PRO A 306 25.93 9.78 34.50
N SER A 307 26.20 11.08 34.25
CA SER A 307 26.93 11.91 35.23
C SER A 307 26.74 13.42 35.04
N THR A 308 26.46 14.04 36.18
CA THR A 308 26.53 15.47 36.55
C THR A 308 27.92 16.10 36.48
N ALA A 309 27.95 17.44 36.69
CA ALA A 309 29.08 18.38 36.83
C ALA A 309 29.75 18.81 35.51
N ALA A 310 29.48 19.97 34.89
CA ALA A 310 29.27 21.37 35.32
C ALA A 310 30.57 22.17 35.58
N GLU A 311 30.78 23.23 34.80
CA GLU A 311 31.35 24.46 35.37
C GLU A 311 30.87 25.74 34.65
N THR A 312 30.47 26.68 35.51
CA THR A 312 29.76 27.94 35.26
C THR A 312 30.71 29.07 34.87
N THR A 313 30.29 30.01 34.02
CA THR A 313 30.64 31.43 34.22
C THR A 313 29.52 32.35 33.74
N THR A 314 29.15 33.33 34.57
CA THR A 314 27.99 34.24 34.45
C THR A 314 28.40 35.71 34.23
N ARG A 315 27.40 36.62 34.12
CA ARG A 315 27.39 38.11 34.13
C ARG A 315 27.37 38.84 32.76
N SER A 316 26.58 39.90 32.51
CA SER A 316 25.57 40.71 33.27
C SER A 316 24.50 41.26 32.26
N ARG A 317 23.20 41.48 32.58
CA ARG A 317 22.56 42.66 33.26
C ARG A 317 22.85 43.99 32.52
N GLU A 318 21.92 44.91 32.15
CA GLU A 318 20.57 45.33 32.61
C GLU A 318 19.70 45.81 31.40
N GLU A 319 18.41 45.45 31.24
CA GLU A 319 17.13 46.06 31.72
C GLU A 319 16.55 47.25 30.93
N LYS A 320 15.35 47.04 30.34
CA LYS A 320 14.11 47.89 30.30
C LYS A 320 13.26 47.59 29.05
N GLU A 321 11.92 47.57 29.04
CA GLU A 321 10.80 47.34 29.98
C GLU A 321 9.48 47.56 29.16
N GLU A 322 8.32 47.13 29.70
CA GLU A 322 6.93 47.27 29.16
C GLU A 322 6.54 46.38 27.94
N GLU A 323 5.79 45.26 28.09
CA GLU A 323 4.33 45.07 28.35
C GLU A 323 3.45 45.12 27.06
N SER A 324 2.35 44.38 26.84
CA SER A 324 1.62 43.27 27.53
C SER A 324 0.55 42.71 26.53
N LEU A 325 -0.08 41.52 26.60
CA LEU A 325 0.00 40.30 27.43
C LEU A 325 -0.80 39.15 26.73
N ARG A 326 -0.35 37.88 26.69
CA ARG A 326 -1.19 36.68 26.37
C ARG A 326 -0.57 35.37 26.89
N PRO A 327 -1.28 34.51 27.64
CA PRO A 327 -0.69 33.30 28.25
C PRO A 327 -0.78 32.03 27.38
N SER A 328 0.23 31.17 27.52
CA SER A 328 0.26 29.79 27.03
C SER A 328 -0.30 28.81 28.09
N PRO A 329 -1.02 27.74 27.72
CA PRO A 329 -1.52 26.77 28.69
C PRO A 329 -0.44 25.78 29.15
N THR A 330 -0.11 25.83 30.44
CA THR A 330 0.66 24.80 31.14
C THR A 330 -0.26 23.62 31.48
N ALA A 331 0.20 22.38 31.30
CA ALA A 331 -0.56 21.19 31.68
C ALA A 331 -0.64 21.03 33.22
N PRO A 332 -1.82 20.67 33.78
CA PRO A 332 -1.94 20.33 35.20
C PRO A 332 -1.65 18.84 35.43
N GLU A 333 -0.64 18.58 36.26
CA GLU A 333 -0.38 17.28 36.87
C GLU A 333 -1.29 17.11 38.10
N VAL A 334 -2.21 16.13 38.08
CA VAL A 334 -2.92 15.65 39.27
C VAL A 334 -2.97 14.13 39.26
N ALA A 335 -2.29 13.52 40.22
CA ALA A 335 -2.30 12.08 40.41
C ALA A 335 -3.56 11.62 41.17
N LEU A 336 -4.16 10.50 40.75
CA LEU A 336 -4.98 9.65 41.61
C LEU A 336 -4.95 8.20 41.09
N ALA A 337 -4.88 7.26 42.04
CA ALA A 337 -4.47 5.88 41.77
C ALA A 337 -5.62 4.96 41.33
N ALA A 338 -5.31 4.01 40.44
CA ALA A 338 -6.10 2.81 40.23
C ALA A 338 -5.18 1.58 40.22
N SER A 339 -5.43 0.67 41.15
CA SER A 339 -4.56 -0.48 41.42
C SER A 339 -4.77 -1.61 40.40
N ALA A 340 -3.71 -2.02 39.71
CA ALA A 340 -3.66 -3.30 38.99
C ALA A 340 -2.34 -4.01 39.33
N SER A 341 -2.44 -5.19 39.93
CA SER A 341 -1.32 -5.91 40.53
C SER A 341 -0.43 -6.60 39.49
N LEU A 342 0.86 -6.24 39.49
CA LEU A 342 1.94 -7.03 38.90
C LEU A 342 2.05 -8.39 39.60
N PRO A 343 2.12 -9.52 38.87
CA PRO A 343 2.67 -10.76 39.39
C PRO A 343 4.20 -10.68 39.35
N SER A 344 4.82 -10.38 40.50
CA SER A 344 6.25 -10.58 40.69
C SER A 344 6.56 -12.08 40.78
N SER A 345 7.38 -12.60 39.86
CA SER A 345 8.03 -13.90 40.01
C SER A 345 9.51 -13.75 39.69
N SER A 346 10.34 -13.80 40.73
CA SER A 346 11.79 -13.86 40.62
C SER A 346 12.27 -15.31 40.45
N GLU A 347 13.54 -15.42 40.05
CA GLU A 347 14.43 -16.58 40.24
C GLU A 347 14.24 -17.82 39.33
N SER A 348 15.28 -17.99 38.49
CA SER A 348 15.87 -19.28 38.10
C SER A 348 14.97 -20.32 37.44
N ALA A 349 14.81 -20.20 36.12
CA ALA A 349 14.56 -21.34 35.26
C ALA A 349 15.51 -21.29 34.05
N THR A 350 16.34 -22.32 33.92
CA THR A 350 17.13 -22.60 32.71
C THR A 350 16.15 -22.90 31.57
N THR A 351 15.82 -21.91 30.75
CA THR A 351 14.84 -22.05 29.66
C THR A 351 15.51 -21.91 28.30
N ASN A 352 15.27 -22.89 27.44
CA ASN A 352 15.74 -22.88 26.06
C ASN A 352 15.09 -21.69 25.34
N SER A 353 15.90 -20.72 24.90
CA SER A 353 15.42 -19.60 24.10
C SER A 353 15.10 -20.06 22.67
N THR A 354 13.98 -20.74 22.49
CA THR A 354 13.26 -20.74 21.22
C THR A 354 12.49 -19.43 21.15
N ALA A 355 13.19 -18.37 20.72
CA ALA A 355 12.57 -17.08 20.45
C ALA A 355 11.54 -17.27 19.32
N HIS A 356 10.25 -17.23 19.69
CA HIS A 356 9.14 -17.25 18.74
C HIS A 356 9.37 -16.12 17.74
N LEU A 357 9.45 -16.45 16.46
CA LEU A 357 9.62 -15.45 15.43
C LEU A 357 8.31 -14.69 15.25
N SER A 358 8.39 -13.38 15.05
CA SER A 358 7.22 -12.61 14.66
C SER A 358 6.94 -12.86 13.18
N ASP A 359 5.70 -13.21 12.86
CA ASP A 359 5.24 -13.54 11.50
C ASP A 359 5.51 -12.40 10.50
N ASP A 360 5.44 -11.16 10.99
CA ASP A 360 5.73 -9.93 10.25
C ASP A 360 7.18 -9.83 9.75
N ILE A 361 8.13 -10.49 10.45
CA ILE A 361 9.57 -10.49 10.14
C ILE A 361 9.99 -11.78 9.41
N ALA A 362 9.13 -12.81 9.39
CA ALA A 362 9.42 -14.08 8.72
C ALA A 362 9.85 -13.96 7.24
N PRO A 363 9.28 -13.07 6.40
CA PRO A 363 9.74 -12.89 5.02
C PRO A 363 11.20 -12.40 4.92
N LEU A 364 11.62 -11.53 5.84
CA LEU A 364 12.99 -11.01 5.92
C LEU A 364 13.97 -12.12 6.32
N TYR A 365 13.63 -12.90 7.36
CA TYR A 365 14.43 -14.06 7.77
C TYR A 365 14.50 -15.13 6.68
N ARG A 366 13.39 -15.42 5.99
CA ARG A 366 13.35 -16.37 4.86
C ARG A 366 14.28 -15.93 3.74
N ALA A 367 14.21 -14.67 3.33
CA ALA A 367 15.08 -14.12 2.29
C ALA A 367 16.56 -14.14 2.71
N TYR A 368 16.86 -13.82 3.97
CA TYR A 368 18.21 -13.90 4.52
C TYR A 368 18.75 -15.34 4.53
N LEU A 369 17.96 -16.33 4.97
CA LEU A 369 18.36 -17.74 4.99
C LEU A 369 18.60 -18.29 3.57
N ALA A 370 17.74 -17.96 2.60
CA ALA A 370 17.93 -18.34 1.20
C ALA A 370 19.22 -17.71 0.62
N HIS A 371 19.50 -16.44 0.95
CA HIS A 371 20.74 -15.77 0.56
C HIS A 371 21.98 -16.40 1.21
N ALA A 372 21.95 -16.67 2.52
CA ALA A 372 23.05 -17.29 3.26
C ALA A 372 23.39 -18.71 2.78
N ARG A 373 22.43 -19.43 2.17
CA ARG A 373 22.64 -20.73 1.53
C ARG A 373 23.09 -20.65 0.06
N GLY A 374 23.06 -19.47 -0.55
CA GLY A 374 23.30 -19.30 -1.99
C GLY A 374 22.14 -19.78 -2.88
N GLU A 375 20.95 -20.03 -2.31
CA GLU A 375 19.72 -20.35 -3.05
C GLU A 375 19.16 -19.09 -3.76
N SER A 376 19.38 -17.92 -3.17
CA SER A 376 19.04 -16.61 -3.75
C SER A 376 20.28 -15.71 -3.81
N PRO A 377 20.52 -14.96 -4.91
CA PRO A 377 21.57 -13.94 -4.97
C PRO A 377 21.18 -12.63 -4.25
N VAL A 378 19.95 -12.52 -3.72
CA VAL A 378 19.40 -11.30 -3.11
C VAL A 378 18.72 -11.62 -1.78
N GLY A 379 19.08 -10.88 -0.73
CA GLY A 379 18.32 -10.78 0.53
C GLY A 379 17.33 -9.63 0.49
N SER A 380 16.27 -9.68 1.30
CA SER A 380 15.27 -8.61 1.40
C SER A 380 15.62 -7.60 2.50
N TYR A 381 15.32 -6.34 2.25
CA TYR A 381 15.37 -5.22 3.20
C TYR A 381 14.02 -4.50 3.31
N ASP A 382 12.95 -5.09 2.77
CA ASP A 382 11.62 -4.48 2.75
C ASP A 382 10.92 -4.64 4.11
N THR A 383 10.83 -3.54 4.85
CA THR A 383 10.19 -3.48 6.17
C THR A 383 8.69 -3.19 6.13
N THR A 384 8.07 -3.08 4.95
CA THR A 384 6.62 -2.83 4.82
C THR A 384 5.76 -3.98 5.35
N THR A 385 6.35 -5.15 5.62
CA THR A 385 5.64 -6.27 6.26
C THR A 385 5.46 -6.11 7.77
N ILE A 386 6.20 -5.19 8.42
CA ILE A 386 6.20 -4.99 9.88
C ILE A 386 4.95 -4.23 10.32
N GLY A 387 4.17 -4.82 11.23
CA GLY A 387 2.91 -4.26 11.74
C GLY A 387 1.67 -4.61 10.91
N ALA A 388 1.85 -5.32 9.78
CA ALA A 388 0.77 -5.60 8.85
C ALA A 388 -0.36 -6.46 9.45
N HIS A 389 -0.07 -7.36 10.39
CA HIS A 389 -1.11 -8.09 11.11
C HIS A 389 -2.01 -7.15 11.94
N ALA A 390 -1.42 -6.14 12.59
CA ALA A 390 -2.17 -5.16 13.37
C ALA A 390 -2.98 -4.21 12.46
N GLU A 391 -2.37 -3.72 11.38
CA GLU A 391 -3.03 -2.89 10.37
C GLU A 391 -4.22 -3.61 9.72
N HIS A 392 -4.05 -4.87 9.32
CA HIS A 392 -5.14 -5.65 8.73
C HIS A 392 -6.29 -5.90 9.73
N ALA A 393 -5.96 -6.18 10.99
CA ALA A 393 -6.96 -6.33 12.05
C ALA A 393 -7.73 -5.02 12.29
N GLU A 394 -7.06 -3.86 12.23
CA GLU A 394 -7.67 -2.54 12.27
C GLU A 394 -8.58 -2.27 11.07
N ARG A 395 -8.10 -2.53 9.84
CA ARG A 395 -8.88 -2.40 8.60
C ARG A 395 -10.14 -3.29 8.62
N ARG A 396 -10.08 -4.50 9.18
CA ARG A 396 -11.26 -5.35 9.43
C ARG A 396 -12.23 -4.75 10.46
N ARG A 397 -11.75 -4.17 11.57
CA ARG A 397 -12.62 -3.46 12.53
C ARG A 397 -13.30 -2.26 11.88
N TRP A 398 -12.57 -1.44 11.12
CA TRP A 398 -13.12 -0.31 10.37
C TRP A 398 -14.18 -0.76 9.36
N ARG A 399 -13.95 -1.85 8.63
CA ARG A 399 -14.94 -2.42 7.70
C ARG A 399 -16.24 -2.82 8.41
N SER A 400 -16.12 -3.53 9.53
CA SER A 400 -17.24 -3.96 10.38
C SER A 400 -18.01 -2.76 10.96
N LEU A 401 -17.28 -1.74 11.43
CA LEU A 401 -17.84 -0.50 11.95
C LEU A 401 -18.64 0.27 10.88
N MET A 402 -18.13 0.36 9.65
CA MET A 402 -18.86 1.01 8.55
C MET A 402 -20.14 0.25 8.17
N ASP A 403 -20.12 -1.08 8.11
CA ASP A 403 -21.36 -1.86 7.90
C ASP A 403 -22.37 -1.63 9.02
N LYS A 404 -21.92 -1.67 10.29
CA LYS A 404 -22.76 -1.45 11.47
C LYS A 404 -23.40 -0.06 11.48
N ILE A 405 -22.67 0.98 11.07
CA ILE A 405 -23.21 2.34 10.94
C ILE A 405 -24.16 2.43 9.75
N ALA A 406 -23.82 1.86 8.59
CA ALA A 406 -24.68 1.84 7.41
C ALA A 406 -25.98 1.05 7.62
N ALA A 407 -25.99 0.08 8.54
CA ALA A 407 -27.17 -0.66 8.99
C ALA A 407 -27.98 0.05 10.11
N GLU A 408 -27.63 1.28 10.47
CA GLU A 408 -28.23 2.07 11.58
C GLU A 408 -28.05 1.48 13.00
N GLU A 409 -27.13 0.52 13.17
CA GLU A 409 -26.81 -0.12 14.46
C GLU A 409 -25.83 0.71 15.33
N TYR A 410 -25.56 1.96 14.96
CA TYR A 410 -24.69 2.91 15.68
C TYR A 410 -25.17 3.27 17.10
N HIS A 411 -26.35 2.82 17.49
CA HIS A 411 -26.91 2.95 18.83
C HIS A 411 -26.06 2.20 19.88
N ASN A 412 -25.53 1.02 19.50
CA ASN A 412 -24.84 0.07 20.37
C ASN A 412 -23.33 -0.02 20.03
N LEU A 413 -22.67 1.13 19.85
CA LEU A 413 -21.22 1.17 19.66
C LEU A 413 -20.46 0.93 20.97
N THR A 414 -19.44 0.07 20.92
CA THR A 414 -18.52 -0.19 22.04
C THR A 414 -17.51 0.97 22.20
N PRO A 415 -16.81 1.10 23.34
CA PRO A 415 -15.77 2.12 23.50
C PRO A 415 -14.68 2.04 22.43
N THR A 416 -14.21 0.84 22.08
CA THR A 416 -13.19 0.63 21.05
C THR A 416 -13.71 0.98 19.66
N GLU A 417 -14.98 0.70 19.36
CA GLU A 417 -15.61 1.12 18.09
C GLU A 417 -15.75 2.65 18.01
N LEU A 418 -15.89 3.37 19.13
CA LEU A 418 -15.92 4.84 19.16
C LEU A 418 -14.53 5.46 18.97
N GLU A 419 -13.48 4.81 19.46
CA GLU A 419 -12.08 5.15 19.17
C GLU A 419 -11.75 4.93 17.69
N ASP A 420 -12.05 3.74 17.15
CA ASP A 420 -11.93 3.42 15.73
C ASP A 420 -12.75 4.42 14.87
N ALA A 421 -13.97 4.79 15.29
CA ALA A 421 -14.80 5.79 14.59
C ALA A 421 -14.17 7.19 14.54
N TYR A 422 -13.47 7.61 15.60
CA TYR A 422 -12.80 8.90 15.65
C TYR A 422 -11.61 8.94 14.68
N ILE A 423 -10.77 7.90 14.70
CA ILE A 423 -9.63 7.76 13.79
C ILE A 423 -10.11 7.66 12.34
N LEU A 424 -11.07 6.77 12.06
CA LEU A 424 -11.62 6.55 10.73
C LEU A 424 -12.30 7.81 10.15
N ASN A 425 -13.00 8.59 10.97
CA ASN A 425 -13.57 9.87 10.53
C ASN A 425 -12.49 10.86 10.06
N GLN A 426 -11.33 10.92 10.72
CA GLN A 426 -10.21 11.77 10.28
C GLN A 426 -9.59 11.25 8.97
N GLN A 427 -9.39 9.93 8.84
CA GLN A 427 -8.85 9.32 7.62
C GLN A 427 -9.78 9.49 6.41
N LEU A 428 -11.10 9.31 6.60
CA LEU A 428 -12.09 9.58 5.54
C LEU A 428 -12.18 11.07 5.21
N HIS A 429 -11.98 11.96 6.19
CA HIS A 429 -11.92 13.40 5.95
C HIS A 429 -10.73 13.78 5.05
N THR A 430 -9.53 13.23 5.26
CA THR A 430 -8.38 13.58 4.41
C THR A 430 -8.51 13.04 2.99
N VAL A 431 -8.94 11.78 2.83
CA VAL A 431 -9.03 11.11 1.52
C VAL A 431 -9.98 11.82 0.55
N LYS A 432 -11.13 12.35 1.02
CA LYS A 432 -12.08 13.06 0.14
C LYS A 432 -11.53 14.39 -0.40
N PHE A 433 -10.50 14.97 0.23
CA PHE A 433 -9.84 16.20 -0.21
C PHE A 433 -8.59 15.97 -1.09
N PHE A 434 -8.17 14.73 -1.37
CA PHE A 434 -6.95 14.49 -2.16
C PHE A 434 -6.98 15.16 -3.55
N ASP A 435 -8.08 15.00 -4.30
CA ASP A 435 -8.23 15.63 -5.63
C ASP A 435 -8.31 17.17 -5.52
N LEU A 436 -9.01 17.67 -4.50
CA LEU A 436 -9.09 19.11 -4.21
C LEU A 436 -7.72 19.71 -3.86
N LYS A 437 -6.86 18.99 -3.15
CA LYS A 437 -5.50 19.45 -2.83
C LYS A 437 -4.57 19.42 -4.04
N VAL A 438 -4.76 18.48 -4.98
CA VAL A 438 -4.09 18.52 -6.29
C VAL A 438 -4.57 19.74 -7.11
N GLY A 439 -5.86 20.05 -7.07
CA GLY A 439 -6.40 21.27 -7.68
C GLY A 439 -5.85 22.56 -7.06
N ASP A 440 -5.68 22.60 -5.75
CA ASP A 440 -5.09 23.74 -5.02
C ASP A 440 -3.60 23.95 -5.37
N THR A 441 -2.78 22.89 -5.43
CA THR A 441 -1.37 23.03 -5.82
C THR A 441 -1.21 23.49 -7.27
N VAL A 442 -2.11 23.08 -8.18
CA VAL A 442 -2.14 23.62 -9.55
C VAL A 442 -2.52 25.11 -9.56
N ARG A 443 -3.52 25.53 -8.77
CA ARG A 443 -3.87 26.97 -8.61
C ARG A 443 -2.72 27.78 -8.03
N GLU A 444 -1.99 27.24 -7.06
CA GLU A 444 -0.78 27.85 -6.51
C GLU A 444 0.28 28.05 -7.58
N ILE A 445 0.58 27.04 -8.39
CA ILE A 445 1.53 27.15 -9.51
C ILE A 445 1.08 28.22 -10.51
N VAL A 446 -0.21 28.29 -10.85
CA VAL A 446 -0.74 29.34 -11.75
C VAL A 446 -0.58 30.73 -11.15
N GLN A 447 -0.93 30.94 -9.88
CA GLN A 447 -0.73 32.24 -9.20
C GLN A 447 0.76 32.59 -9.05
N LEU A 448 1.65 31.61 -8.88
CA LEU A 448 3.10 31.82 -8.88
C LEU A 448 3.63 32.26 -10.25
N LEU A 449 3.15 31.66 -11.34
CA LEU A 449 3.52 32.05 -12.71
C LEU A 449 2.98 33.44 -13.11
N GLN A 450 1.91 33.91 -12.45
CA GLN A 450 1.39 35.28 -12.61
C GLN A 450 2.19 36.33 -11.83
N ARG A 451 3.06 35.94 -10.88
CA ARG A 451 3.94 36.88 -10.18
C ARG A 451 5.04 37.35 -11.13
N GLY A 452 4.90 38.59 -11.60
CA GLY A 452 5.97 39.30 -12.31
C GLY A 452 7.19 39.57 -11.39
N SER A 453 8.25 40.14 -11.96
CA SER A 453 9.41 40.58 -11.19
C SER A 453 8.96 41.55 -10.09
N SER A 454 9.35 41.27 -8.84
CA SER A 454 8.91 42.02 -7.65
C SER A 454 9.19 43.52 -7.80
N SER A 455 8.15 44.35 -7.66
CA SER A 455 8.30 45.80 -7.58
C SER A 455 9.15 46.19 -6.37
N SER A 456 9.93 47.28 -6.47
CA SER A 456 10.65 47.82 -5.32
C SER A 456 9.73 48.40 -4.24
N ALA A 457 8.48 48.70 -4.57
CA ALA A 457 7.48 49.21 -3.62
C ALA A 457 6.98 48.14 -2.63
N ASP A 458 7.01 46.86 -3.02
CA ASP A 458 6.43 45.74 -2.26
C ASP A 458 7.52 44.92 -1.53
N ARG A 459 8.67 45.53 -1.22
CA ARG A 459 9.85 44.85 -0.64
C ARG A 459 10.27 45.45 0.70
N ASP A 460 9.99 44.71 1.78
CA ASP A 460 10.53 44.99 3.11
C ASP A 460 12.04 44.66 3.23
N THR A 461 12.60 43.92 2.27
CA THR A 461 13.98 43.43 2.27
C THR A 461 14.76 43.98 1.07
N PRO A 462 16.01 44.45 1.28
CA PRO A 462 16.89 44.83 0.18
C PRO A 462 17.10 43.65 -0.79
N LEU A 463 17.48 43.95 -2.03
CA LEU A 463 17.66 42.90 -3.04
C LEU A 463 18.95 42.10 -2.84
N GLU A 464 19.99 42.74 -2.32
CA GLU A 464 21.36 42.20 -2.26
C GLU A 464 21.79 41.76 -0.86
N THR A 465 21.13 42.24 0.21
CA THR A 465 21.47 41.89 1.60
C THR A 465 20.37 41.05 2.24
N SER A 466 20.79 39.98 2.95
CA SER A 466 19.87 39.15 3.71
C SER A 466 19.05 39.99 4.71
N PRO A 467 17.76 39.68 4.96
CA PRO A 467 17.00 40.30 6.05
C PRO A 467 17.70 40.19 7.42
N THR A 468 18.56 39.18 7.60
CA THR A 468 19.34 38.91 8.82
C THR A 468 20.78 39.41 8.76
N HIS A 469 21.19 40.13 7.70
CA HIS A 469 22.56 40.64 7.59
C HIS A 469 22.83 41.70 8.68
N PRO A 470 23.97 41.64 9.41
CA PRO A 470 24.26 42.60 10.49
C PRO A 470 24.36 44.04 9.97
N GLU A 471 24.87 44.23 8.76
CA GLU A 471 25.00 45.54 8.10
C GLU A 471 23.84 45.83 7.13
N ARG A 472 22.61 45.42 7.45
CA ARG A 472 21.43 45.59 6.55
C ARG A 472 21.01 47.04 6.31
N ARG A 473 21.35 47.97 7.22
CA ARG A 473 21.05 49.41 7.12
C ARG A 473 22.32 50.20 6.85
N MET A 474 22.75 50.22 5.58
CA MET A 474 23.81 51.06 5.04
C MET A 474 23.20 52.10 4.09
#